data_AF-A0A453G0V7-F1
#
_entry.id   AF-A0A453G0V7-F1
#
_cell.length_a   1.000
_cell.length_b   1.000
_cell.length_c   1.000
_cell.angle_alpha   90.00
_cell.angle_beta   90.00
_cell.angle_gamma   90.00
#
_symmetry.space_group_name_H-M   'P 1'
#
loop_
_entity.id
_entity.type
_entity.pdbx_description
1 polymer ?
#
loop_
_entity_poly.entity_id
_entity_poly.type
_entity_poly.pdbx_seq_one_letter_code
_entity_poly.pdbx_strand_id
1 'polypeptide(L)'
;MEMDIGKLGFDFMGTSVICRSGSPLILADLKKVSVSKARAIIVLASDENADQSDARALRVVLSLTGVKEGLRGHIVVEMSDLDNEPLVKLVGGELIETVVAHDVIGRLMIQCALQPGLAQIWEDILGFENAEFYIKRWPELDGMRFGDVLISFPDAVPCGVKLASRFGSILMNPDDDYVLREGDEILVIAEDDDTYAPAPLPEVHKGFLPNVPTPPKYPEKILFCGWRRDIHDMIMVLEAFLAPGSELWMFNEVPEKARETKLTDGGMDILGLTNIKLVHKEGNAVIRRHLESLPLETFDSMSRWRTPLYNRIHGP
;
A
#
# COMPACT_ATOMS: atom_id res chain seq x y z
N MET A 1 7.49 -26.15 15.64
CA MET A 1 6.97 -25.14 14.71
C MET A 1 5.50 -25.36 14.42
N GLU A 2 5.04 -26.43 13.75
CA GLU A 2 3.59 -26.70 13.56
C GLU A 2 2.83 -26.82 14.89
N MET A 3 3.39 -27.57 15.85
CA MET A 3 2.85 -27.66 17.22
C MET A 3 2.91 -26.33 18.00
N ASP A 4 3.74 -25.38 17.59
CA ASP A 4 3.85 -24.08 18.26
C ASP A 4 2.86 -23.09 17.65
N ILE A 5 2.63 -23.17 16.34
CA ILE A 5 1.55 -22.46 15.64
C ILE A 5 0.18 -22.87 16.22
N GLY A 6 -0.04 -24.16 16.44
CA GLY A 6 -1.28 -24.66 17.06
C GLY A 6 -1.50 -24.19 18.51
N LYS A 7 -0.47 -23.71 19.21
CA LYS A 7 -0.60 -23.13 20.56
C LYS A 7 -0.97 -21.65 20.55
N LEU A 8 -0.85 -20.97 19.42
CA LEU A 8 -1.14 -19.54 19.30
C LEU A 8 -2.65 -19.24 19.28
N GLY A 9 -3.50 -20.27 19.28
CA GLY A 9 -4.96 -20.11 19.44
C GLY A 9 -5.66 -19.47 18.23
N PHE A 10 -4.99 -19.39 17.08
CA PHE A 10 -5.61 -18.91 15.84
C PHE A 10 -6.70 -19.87 15.37
N ASP A 11 -7.80 -19.32 14.85
CA ASP A 11 -8.77 -20.10 14.09
C ASP A 11 -8.27 -20.24 12.65
N PHE A 12 -8.06 -21.47 12.22
CA PHE A 12 -7.55 -21.76 10.88
C PHE A 12 -8.68 -21.86 9.84
N MET A 13 -9.95 -21.84 10.27
CA MET A 13 -11.12 -21.92 9.39
C MET A 13 -11.02 -23.07 8.36
N GLY A 14 -10.47 -24.22 8.76
CA GLY A 14 -10.25 -25.38 7.91
C GLY A 14 -8.97 -25.39 7.07
N THR A 15 -8.16 -24.32 7.12
CA THR A 15 -6.86 -24.23 6.43
C THR A 15 -5.80 -25.10 7.11
N SER A 16 -5.11 -25.94 6.34
CA SER A 16 -3.99 -26.76 6.83
C SER A 16 -2.65 -26.06 6.59
N VAL A 17 -1.84 -25.92 7.64
CA VAL A 17 -0.50 -25.34 7.57
C VAL A 17 0.55 -26.44 7.69
N ILE A 18 1.46 -26.49 6.71
CA ILE A 18 2.52 -27.49 6.61
C ILE A 18 3.86 -26.78 6.62
N CYS A 19 4.73 -27.11 7.58
CA CYS A 19 6.06 -26.53 7.69
C CYS A 19 7.12 -27.47 7.09
N ARG A 20 8.11 -26.89 6.39
CA ARG A 20 9.31 -27.59 5.93
C ARG A 20 10.54 -26.75 6.27
N SER A 21 11.64 -27.41 6.61
CA SER A 21 12.93 -26.75 6.78
C SER A 21 13.74 -26.88 5.50
N GLY A 22 14.28 -25.77 5.04
CA GLY A 22 15.06 -25.67 3.81
C GLY A 22 15.41 -24.23 3.45
N SER A 23 16.17 -24.07 2.38
CA SER A 23 16.53 -22.77 1.82
C SER A 23 15.79 -22.53 0.50
N PRO A 24 15.21 -21.33 0.29
CA PRO A 24 14.60 -20.97 -0.99
C PRO A 24 15.62 -20.87 -2.15
N LEU A 25 16.92 -20.88 -1.83
CA LEU A 25 18.01 -20.86 -2.82
C LEU A 25 18.41 -22.27 -3.29
N ILE A 26 17.85 -23.31 -2.67
CA ILE A 26 18.16 -24.71 -2.98
C ILE A 26 16.96 -25.33 -3.69
N LEU A 27 17.14 -25.70 -4.95
CA LEU A 27 16.07 -26.29 -5.76
C LEU A 27 15.48 -27.57 -5.14
N ALA A 28 16.31 -28.40 -4.49
CA ALA A 28 15.85 -29.60 -3.80
C ALA A 28 14.87 -29.29 -2.66
N ASP A 29 15.04 -28.14 -1.98
CA ASP A 29 14.15 -27.71 -0.90
C ASP A 29 12.84 -27.14 -1.46
N LEU A 30 12.90 -26.36 -2.55
CA LEU A 30 11.70 -25.89 -3.25
C LEU A 30 10.81 -27.03 -3.75
N LYS A 31 11.41 -28.16 -4.15
CA LYS A 31 10.66 -29.37 -4.53
C LYS A 31 9.91 -30.00 -3.35
N LYS A 32 10.41 -29.89 -2.12
CA LYS A 32 9.72 -30.42 -0.92
C LYS A 32 8.38 -29.74 -0.66
N VAL A 33 8.23 -28.49 -1.10
CA VAL A 33 7.01 -27.68 -0.92
C VAL A 33 6.19 -27.58 -2.21
N SER A 34 6.51 -28.38 -3.25
CA SER A 34 5.79 -28.39 -4.53
C SER A 34 5.67 -27.01 -5.19
N VAL A 35 6.77 -26.24 -5.21
CA VAL A 35 6.79 -24.84 -5.70
C VAL A 35 6.14 -24.64 -7.07
N SER A 36 6.35 -25.58 -8.01
CA SER A 36 5.83 -25.48 -9.39
C SER A 36 4.30 -25.56 -9.48
N LYS A 37 3.64 -26.10 -8.45
CA LYS A 37 2.18 -26.28 -8.40
C LYS A 37 1.46 -25.19 -7.58
N ALA A 38 2.20 -24.34 -6.87
CA ALA A 38 1.62 -23.31 -6.02
C ALA A 38 0.86 -22.27 -6.86
N ARG A 39 -0.30 -21.82 -6.37
CA ARG A 39 -1.09 -20.74 -6.99
C ARG A 39 -0.46 -19.36 -6.78
N ALA A 40 0.26 -19.20 -5.68
CA ALA A 40 0.97 -18.01 -5.28
C ALA A 40 2.16 -18.42 -4.40
N ILE A 41 3.27 -17.68 -4.51
CA ILE A 41 4.46 -17.86 -3.68
C ILE A 41 4.74 -16.51 -3.03
N ILE A 42 4.76 -16.46 -1.70
CA ILE A 42 4.98 -15.22 -0.95
C ILE A 42 6.41 -15.23 -0.41
N VAL A 43 7.21 -14.25 -0.78
CA VAL A 43 8.57 -14.02 -0.30
C VAL A 43 8.51 -12.92 0.75
N LEU A 44 8.60 -13.31 2.02
CA LEU A 44 8.58 -12.38 3.15
C LEU A 44 9.94 -11.71 3.34
N ALA A 45 9.92 -10.46 3.79
CA ALA A 45 11.10 -9.72 4.20
C ALA A 45 11.73 -10.37 5.45
N SER A 46 13.05 -10.25 5.60
CA SER A 46 13.72 -10.59 6.85
C SER A 46 13.72 -9.39 7.81
N ASP A 47 13.77 -9.67 9.12
CA ASP A 47 13.96 -8.65 10.17
C ASP A 47 15.36 -7.98 10.15
N GLU A 48 16.14 -8.22 9.09
CA GLU A 48 17.48 -7.65 8.92
C GLU A 48 17.39 -6.20 8.42
N ASN A 49 18.55 -5.57 8.15
CA ASN A 49 18.53 -4.27 7.45
C ASN A 49 17.84 -4.44 6.09
N ALA A 50 17.07 -3.43 5.69
CA ALA A 50 16.33 -3.40 4.43
C ALA A 50 17.18 -3.80 3.22
N ASP A 51 18.42 -3.31 3.08
CA ASP A 51 19.30 -3.69 1.96
C ASP A 51 19.64 -5.19 1.94
N GLN A 52 19.81 -5.79 3.11
CA GLN A 52 20.11 -7.23 3.24
C GLN A 52 18.87 -8.07 2.97
N SER A 53 17.71 -7.61 3.47
CA SER A 53 16.40 -8.20 3.21
C SER A 53 16.09 -8.22 1.71
N ASP A 54 16.25 -7.08 1.04
CA ASP A 54 15.97 -6.93 -0.40
C ASP A 54 16.99 -7.71 -1.26
N ALA A 55 18.27 -7.72 -0.89
CA ALA A 55 19.27 -8.54 -1.56
C ALA A 55 18.95 -10.04 -1.43
N ARG A 56 18.38 -10.48 -0.30
CA ARG A 56 17.90 -11.85 -0.12
C ARG A 56 16.65 -12.10 -0.97
N ALA A 57 15.68 -11.18 -0.98
CA ALA A 57 14.48 -11.27 -1.80
C ALA A 57 14.83 -11.43 -3.28
N LEU A 58 15.76 -10.61 -3.80
CA LEU A 58 16.28 -10.70 -5.17
C LEU A 58 16.88 -12.07 -5.48
N ARG A 59 17.67 -12.64 -4.56
CA ARG A 59 18.26 -13.98 -4.72
C ARG A 59 17.20 -15.09 -4.73
N VAL A 60 16.16 -14.94 -3.90
CA VAL A 60 15.02 -15.87 -3.89
C VAL A 60 14.27 -15.80 -5.21
N VAL A 61 14.00 -14.60 -5.71
CA VAL A 61 13.39 -14.36 -7.02
C VAL A 61 14.18 -15.06 -8.14
N LEU A 62 15.50 -14.87 -8.20
CA LEU A 62 16.37 -15.56 -9.16
C LEU A 62 16.31 -17.09 -9.06
N SER A 63 16.19 -17.61 -7.83
CA SER A 63 16.07 -19.05 -7.59
C SER A 63 14.73 -19.60 -8.12
N LEU A 64 13.64 -18.85 -7.89
CA LEU A 64 12.30 -19.20 -8.33
C LEU A 64 12.15 -19.14 -9.86
N THR A 65 12.71 -18.10 -10.50
CA THR A 65 12.72 -18.00 -11.97
C THR A 65 13.60 -19.08 -12.63
N GLY A 66 14.56 -19.65 -11.89
CA GLY A 66 15.40 -20.77 -12.32
C GLY A 66 14.72 -22.15 -12.30
N VAL A 67 13.47 -22.27 -11.84
CA VAL A 67 12.74 -23.55 -11.78
C VAL A 67 12.34 -23.98 -13.20
N LYS A 68 13.05 -25.00 -13.72
CA LYS A 68 12.84 -25.52 -15.10
C LYS A 68 11.44 -26.04 -15.41
N GLU A 69 10.71 -26.50 -14.39
CA GLU A 69 9.33 -27.00 -14.53
C GLU A 69 8.33 -25.85 -14.76
N GLY A 70 8.77 -24.59 -14.63
CA GLY A 70 7.90 -23.42 -14.61
C GLY A 70 7.18 -23.25 -13.29
N LEU A 71 6.55 -22.08 -13.13
CA LEU A 71 5.68 -21.76 -12.01
C LEU A 71 4.26 -21.60 -12.54
N ARG A 72 3.28 -22.20 -11.87
CA ARG A 72 1.87 -22.07 -12.24
C ARG A 72 1.27 -20.73 -11.82
N GLY A 73 1.74 -20.18 -10.70
CA GLY A 73 1.24 -18.97 -10.07
C GLY A 73 2.14 -17.76 -10.24
N HIS A 74 1.81 -16.70 -9.50
CA HIS A 74 2.63 -15.49 -9.37
C HIS A 74 3.46 -15.52 -8.07
N ILE A 75 4.46 -14.65 -8.00
CA ILE A 75 5.32 -14.46 -6.84
C ILE A 75 5.04 -13.08 -6.27
N VAL A 76 4.61 -13.02 -5.02
CA VAL A 76 4.48 -11.76 -4.27
C VAL A 76 5.74 -11.58 -3.43
N VAL A 77 6.43 -10.46 -3.61
CA VAL A 77 7.68 -10.17 -2.90
C VAL A 77 7.48 -8.96 -2.00
N GLU A 78 7.63 -9.16 -0.70
CA GLU A 78 7.71 -8.08 0.25
C GLU A 78 9.07 -7.39 0.14
N MET A 79 9.05 -6.10 -0.17
CA MET A 79 10.22 -5.25 -0.32
C MET A 79 10.31 -4.27 0.85
N SER A 80 11.54 -4.03 1.31
CA SER A 80 11.80 -3.13 2.43
C SER A 80 12.13 -1.71 1.97
N ASP A 81 12.81 -1.58 0.84
CA ASP A 81 13.24 -0.30 0.25
C ASP A 81 12.68 -0.12 -1.18
N LEU A 82 12.18 1.09 -1.47
CA LEU A 82 11.61 1.42 -2.78
C LEU A 82 12.69 1.46 -3.87
N ASP A 83 13.91 1.86 -3.52
CA ASP A 83 15.03 1.99 -4.48
C ASP A 83 15.43 0.64 -5.10
N ASN A 84 15.17 -0.46 -4.39
CA ASN A 84 15.50 -1.81 -4.83
C ASN A 84 14.40 -2.45 -5.69
N GLU A 85 13.18 -1.91 -5.69
CA GLU A 85 12.01 -2.47 -6.39
C GLU A 85 12.24 -2.64 -7.92
N PRO A 86 12.80 -1.65 -8.65
CA PRO A 86 12.97 -1.77 -10.10
C PRO A 86 13.89 -2.93 -10.50
N LEU A 87 14.92 -3.22 -9.69
CA LEU A 87 15.84 -4.32 -9.95
C LEU A 87 15.16 -5.68 -9.78
N VAL A 88 14.32 -5.82 -8.76
CA VAL A 88 13.55 -7.06 -8.50
C VAL A 88 12.52 -7.28 -9.61
N LYS A 89 11.77 -6.24 -10.02
CA LYS A 89 10.84 -6.32 -11.16
C LYS A 89 11.53 -6.72 -12.45
N LEU A 90 12.70 -6.12 -12.74
CA LEU A 90 13.47 -6.41 -13.95
C LEU A 90 13.87 -7.88 -14.05
N VAL A 91 14.26 -8.48 -12.92
CA VAL A 91 14.72 -9.87 -12.87
C VAL A 91 13.55 -10.86 -12.82
N GLY A 92 12.45 -10.46 -12.18
CA GLY A 92 11.23 -11.26 -12.04
C GLY A 92 10.39 -11.37 -13.31
N GLY A 93 10.40 -10.34 -14.15
CA GLY A 93 9.50 -10.24 -15.29
C GLY A 93 8.03 -10.19 -14.87
N GLU A 94 7.15 -10.75 -15.69
CA GLU A 94 5.69 -10.67 -15.54
C GLU A 94 5.12 -11.56 -14.43
N LEU A 95 5.93 -12.43 -13.81
CA LEU A 95 5.47 -13.35 -12.76
C LEU A 95 5.50 -12.73 -11.36
N ILE A 96 6.04 -11.51 -11.21
CA ILE A 96 6.35 -10.92 -9.92
C ILE A 96 5.54 -9.68 -9.67
N GLU A 97 4.90 -9.67 -8.50
CA GLU A 97 4.29 -8.49 -7.90
C GLU A 97 5.10 -8.12 -6.66
N THR A 98 5.52 -6.87 -6.57
CA THR A 98 6.28 -6.35 -5.42
C THR A 98 5.38 -5.51 -4.53
N VAL A 99 5.53 -5.68 -3.22
CA VAL A 99 4.83 -4.88 -2.22
C VAL A 99 5.88 -4.22 -1.33
N VAL A 100 6.06 -2.91 -1.48
CA VAL A 100 6.99 -2.14 -0.65
C VAL A 100 6.27 -1.75 0.66
N ALA A 101 6.33 -2.65 1.66
CA ALA A 101 5.53 -2.54 2.87
C ALA A 101 5.72 -1.21 3.60
N HIS A 102 6.97 -0.74 3.69
CA HIS A 102 7.27 0.53 4.32
C HIS A 102 6.60 1.70 3.59
N ASP A 103 6.69 1.81 2.27
CA ASP A 103 6.06 2.91 1.52
C ASP A 103 4.54 2.91 1.69
N VAL A 104 3.89 1.75 1.54
CA VAL A 104 2.44 1.59 1.69
C VAL A 104 1.97 2.07 3.07
N ILE A 105 2.61 1.60 4.15
CA ILE A 105 2.26 2.02 5.52
C ILE A 105 2.43 3.53 5.69
N GLY A 106 3.50 4.10 5.13
CA GLY A 106 3.74 5.55 5.20
C GLY A 106 2.62 6.36 4.56
N ARG A 107 2.18 5.96 3.37
CA ARG A 107 1.08 6.60 2.64
C ARG A 107 -0.24 6.47 3.39
N LEU A 108 -0.54 5.29 3.94
CA LEU A 108 -1.73 5.06 4.75
C LEU A 108 -1.74 5.95 6.00
N MET A 109 -0.61 6.04 6.70
CA MET A 109 -0.48 6.91 7.88
C MET A 109 -0.75 8.38 7.57
N ILE A 110 -0.29 8.88 6.42
CA ILE A 110 -0.57 10.26 6.00
C ILE A 110 -2.07 10.45 5.73
N GLN A 111 -2.68 9.54 4.97
CA GLN A 111 -4.11 9.63 4.67
C GLN A 111 -4.96 9.59 5.95
N CYS A 112 -4.63 8.71 6.88
CA CYS A 112 -5.30 8.61 8.18
C CYS A 112 -5.04 9.84 9.07
N ALA A 113 -3.86 10.46 8.97
CA ALA A 113 -3.57 11.70 9.68
C ALA A 113 -4.37 12.89 9.12
N LEU A 114 -4.57 12.95 7.81
CA LEU A 114 -5.39 13.99 7.16
C LEU A 114 -6.90 13.74 7.35
N GLN A 115 -7.30 12.47 7.43
CA GLN A 115 -8.69 12.06 7.57
C GLN A 115 -8.81 10.96 8.63
N PRO A 116 -9.05 11.31 9.91
CA PRO A 116 -9.07 10.35 11.02
C PRO A 116 -10.02 9.15 10.85
N GLY A 117 -11.08 9.29 10.04
CA GLY A 117 -12.01 8.21 9.74
C GLY A 117 -11.47 7.16 8.75
N LEU A 118 -10.42 7.47 7.97
CA LEU A 118 -9.87 6.52 7.00
C LEU A 118 -9.13 5.35 7.65
N ALA A 119 -8.65 5.48 8.89
CA ALA A 119 -7.92 4.40 9.54
C ALA A 119 -8.77 3.13 9.67
N GLN A 120 -10.00 3.27 10.13
CA GLN A 120 -10.94 2.16 10.22
C GLN A 120 -11.29 1.61 8.83
N ILE A 121 -11.54 2.49 7.86
CA ILE A 121 -11.89 2.08 6.49
C ILE A 121 -10.75 1.28 5.85
N TRP A 122 -9.50 1.69 6.05
CA TRP A 122 -8.34 0.95 5.54
C TRP A 122 -8.12 -0.38 6.26
N GLU A 123 -8.38 -0.45 7.57
CA GLU A 123 -8.36 -1.70 8.32
C GLU A 123 -9.42 -2.68 7.78
N ASP A 124 -10.63 -2.19 7.49
CA ASP A 124 -11.73 -2.99 6.98
C ASP A 124 -11.53 -3.46 5.54
N ILE A 125 -10.86 -2.66 4.68
CA ILE A 125 -10.67 -2.96 3.24
C ILE A 125 -9.39 -3.77 2.95
N LEU A 126 -8.33 -3.61 3.77
CA LEU A 126 -7.05 -4.31 3.55
C LEU A 126 -7.00 -5.69 4.22
N GLY A 127 -7.97 -6.02 5.07
CA GLY A 127 -8.08 -7.30 5.74
C GLY A 127 -9.30 -8.11 5.30
N PHE A 128 -9.20 -9.43 5.44
CA PHE A 128 -10.19 -10.41 4.96
C PHE A 128 -11.43 -10.56 5.87
N GLU A 129 -11.65 -9.64 6.82
CA GLU A 129 -12.73 -9.79 7.81
C GLU A 129 -14.07 -9.19 7.35
N ASN A 130 -14.03 -8.17 6.48
CA ASN A 130 -15.22 -7.43 6.05
C ASN A 130 -15.39 -7.50 4.53
N ALA A 131 -15.20 -6.37 3.83
CA ALA A 131 -15.41 -6.27 2.40
C ALA A 131 -14.12 -5.86 1.69
N GLU A 132 -13.79 -6.59 0.64
CA GLU A 132 -12.53 -6.47 -0.08
C GLU A 132 -12.74 -6.28 -1.59
N PHE A 133 -11.64 -6.03 -2.29
CA PHE A 133 -11.63 -5.91 -3.73
C PHE A 133 -11.63 -7.28 -4.42
N TYR A 134 -12.66 -7.50 -5.24
CA TYR A 134 -12.74 -8.68 -6.11
C TYR A 134 -12.81 -8.26 -7.57
N ILE A 135 -12.11 -9.01 -8.42
CA ILE A 135 -12.14 -8.85 -9.88
C ILE A 135 -12.73 -10.11 -10.48
N LYS A 136 -13.82 -9.97 -11.22
CA LYS A 136 -14.53 -11.12 -11.82
C LYS A 136 -15.14 -10.76 -13.18
N ARG A 137 -15.13 -11.75 -14.07
CA ARG A 137 -15.74 -11.66 -15.39
C ARG A 137 -17.23 -11.98 -15.30
N TRP A 138 -18.06 -11.11 -15.88
CA TRP A 138 -19.52 -11.27 -15.97
C TRP A 138 -19.97 -11.08 -17.43
N PRO A 139 -20.00 -12.15 -18.24
CA PRO A 139 -20.34 -12.05 -19.67
C PRO A 139 -21.74 -11.47 -19.93
N GLU A 140 -22.68 -11.64 -19.00
CA GLU A 140 -24.03 -11.10 -19.10
C GLU A 140 -24.11 -9.55 -19.05
N LEU A 141 -23.02 -8.89 -18.64
CA LEU A 141 -22.93 -7.42 -18.56
C LEU A 141 -22.25 -6.80 -19.79
N ASP A 142 -21.88 -7.61 -20.78
CA ASP A 142 -21.29 -7.11 -22.02
C ASP A 142 -22.25 -6.17 -22.77
N GLY A 143 -21.72 -5.01 -23.17
CA GLY A 143 -22.51 -3.98 -23.83
C GLY A 143 -23.32 -3.07 -22.88
N MET A 144 -23.33 -3.35 -21.57
CA MET A 144 -23.93 -2.45 -20.59
C MET A 144 -23.04 -1.24 -20.31
N ARG A 145 -23.67 -0.12 -19.95
CA ARG A 145 -23.00 1.09 -19.49
C ARG A 145 -22.57 0.94 -18.03
N PHE A 146 -21.44 1.53 -17.66
CA PHE A 146 -20.94 1.45 -16.30
C PHE A 146 -21.93 2.05 -15.29
N GLY A 147 -22.64 3.12 -15.64
CA GLY A 147 -23.68 3.69 -14.78
C GLY A 147 -24.83 2.71 -14.46
N ASP A 148 -25.14 1.78 -15.36
CA ASP A 148 -26.12 0.71 -15.12
C ASP A 148 -25.49 -0.42 -14.30
N VAL A 149 -24.24 -0.79 -14.61
CA VAL A 149 -23.46 -1.79 -13.88
C VAL A 149 -23.30 -1.40 -12.40
N LEU A 150 -23.08 -0.12 -12.11
CA LEU A 150 -22.90 0.43 -10.76
C LEU A 150 -24.05 0.06 -9.81
N ILE A 151 -25.28 -0.05 -10.33
CA ILE A 151 -26.48 -0.40 -9.56
C ILE A 151 -26.99 -1.82 -9.82
N SER A 152 -26.20 -2.64 -10.53
CA SER A 152 -26.59 -4.01 -10.91
C SER A 152 -26.27 -5.04 -9.83
N PHE A 153 -25.49 -4.70 -8.79
CA PHE A 153 -25.08 -5.64 -7.75
C PHE A 153 -25.72 -5.28 -6.40
N PRO A 154 -26.63 -6.11 -5.85
CA PRO A 154 -27.24 -5.83 -4.55
C PRO A 154 -26.25 -5.91 -3.38
N ASP A 155 -25.31 -6.86 -3.46
CA ASP A 155 -24.38 -7.22 -2.38
C ASP A 155 -22.93 -6.80 -2.68
N ALA A 156 -22.72 -5.94 -3.69
CA ALA A 156 -21.40 -5.44 -4.03
C ALA A 156 -21.45 -4.03 -4.63
N VAL A 157 -20.34 -3.29 -4.51
CA VAL A 157 -20.21 -1.94 -5.07
C VAL A 157 -19.16 -1.93 -6.17
N PRO A 158 -19.54 -1.84 -7.46
CA PRO A 158 -18.61 -1.67 -8.56
C PRO A 158 -17.81 -0.36 -8.41
N CYS A 159 -16.49 -0.45 -8.54
CA CYS A 159 -15.59 0.70 -8.42
C CYS A 159 -14.58 0.80 -9.57
N GLY A 160 -14.54 -0.17 -10.48
CA GLY A 160 -13.69 -0.12 -11.65
C GLY A 160 -13.90 -1.25 -12.65
N VAL A 161 -13.12 -1.21 -13.72
CA VAL A 161 -13.13 -2.22 -14.80
C VAL A 161 -11.70 -2.58 -15.17
N LYS A 162 -11.39 -3.87 -15.22
CA LYS A 162 -10.15 -4.40 -15.79
C LYS A 162 -10.33 -4.57 -17.29
N LEU A 163 -9.54 -3.82 -18.05
CA LEU A 163 -9.67 -3.69 -19.50
C LEU A 163 -8.96 -4.85 -20.22
N ALA A 164 -9.71 -5.68 -20.94
CA ALA A 164 -9.12 -6.75 -21.75
C ALA A 164 -8.22 -6.20 -22.88
N SER A 165 -8.60 -5.05 -23.43
CA SER A 165 -7.90 -4.41 -24.56
C SER A 165 -6.55 -3.76 -24.22
N ARG A 166 -6.23 -3.56 -22.93
CA ARG A 166 -5.02 -2.86 -22.46
C ARG A 166 -4.19 -3.73 -21.51
N PHE A 167 -3.90 -4.97 -21.92
CA PHE A 167 -3.10 -5.91 -21.13
C PHE A 167 -3.61 -6.09 -19.68
N GLY A 168 -4.94 -5.97 -19.46
CA GLY A 168 -5.52 -6.12 -18.13
C GLY A 168 -5.31 -4.91 -17.20
N SER A 169 -5.06 -3.71 -17.73
CA SER A 169 -5.00 -2.49 -16.89
C SER A 169 -6.34 -2.25 -16.17
N ILE A 170 -6.28 -1.87 -14.89
CA ILE A 170 -7.47 -1.53 -14.11
C ILE A 170 -7.78 -0.04 -14.29
N LEU A 171 -9.01 0.25 -14.71
CA LEU A 171 -9.59 1.58 -14.77
C LEU A 171 -10.49 1.78 -13.55
N MET A 172 -10.01 2.54 -12.56
CA MET A 172 -10.78 2.94 -11.38
C MET A 172 -11.74 4.07 -11.73
N ASN A 173 -12.96 4.02 -11.20
CA ASN A 173 -14.01 5.03 -11.39
C ASN A 173 -14.17 5.46 -12.88
N PRO A 174 -14.50 4.53 -13.79
CA PRO A 174 -14.75 4.85 -15.19
C PRO A 174 -15.96 5.80 -15.33
N ASP A 175 -16.03 6.48 -16.47
CA ASP A 175 -17.18 7.31 -16.82
C ASP A 175 -18.48 6.47 -16.85
N ASP A 176 -19.60 7.03 -16.42
CA ASP A 176 -20.91 6.37 -16.45
C ASP A 176 -21.29 5.89 -17.85
N ASP A 177 -20.82 6.59 -18.90
CA ASP A 177 -21.03 6.25 -20.30
C ASP A 177 -20.09 5.15 -20.83
N TYR A 178 -19.12 4.68 -20.04
CA TYR A 178 -18.23 3.58 -20.43
C TYR A 178 -19.04 2.31 -20.71
N VAL A 179 -18.83 1.71 -21.88
CA VAL A 179 -19.51 0.46 -22.28
C VAL A 179 -18.58 -0.73 -22.06
N LEU A 180 -19.01 -1.70 -21.25
CA LEU A 180 -18.27 -2.93 -21.00
C LEU A 180 -18.11 -3.73 -22.29
N ARG A 181 -16.88 -4.19 -22.54
CA ARG A 181 -16.54 -4.97 -23.73
C ARG A 181 -16.36 -6.44 -23.39
N GLU A 182 -16.41 -7.26 -24.42
CA GLU A 182 -16.05 -8.67 -24.31
C GLU A 182 -14.64 -8.82 -23.73
N GLY A 183 -14.54 -9.62 -22.67
CA GLY A 183 -13.32 -9.86 -21.89
C GLY A 183 -13.11 -8.95 -20.69
N ASP A 184 -13.81 -7.81 -20.59
CA ASP A 184 -13.62 -6.88 -19.45
C ASP A 184 -14.08 -7.52 -18.13
N GLU A 185 -13.32 -7.35 -17.06
CA GLU A 185 -13.68 -7.84 -15.73
C GLU A 185 -14.09 -6.67 -14.84
N ILE A 186 -15.04 -6.87 -13.94
CA ILE A 186 -15.53 -5.81 -13.05
C ILE A 186 -14.75 -5.90 -11.75
N LEU A 187 -14.27 -4.75 -11.28
CA LEU A 187 -13.73 -4.58 -9.94
C LEU A 187 -14.86 -4.11 -9.02
N VAL A 188 -15.11 -4.88 -7.97
CA VAL A 188 -16.13 -4.58 -6.95
C VAL A 188 -15.52 -4.59 -5.56
N ILE A 189 -16.19 -3.93 -4.62
CA ILE A 189 -16.05 -4.16 -3.19
C ILE A 189 -17.19 -5.07 -2.75
N ALA A 190 -16.89 -6.24 -2.16
CA ALA A 190 -17.87 -7.24 -1.71
C ALA A 190 -17.36 -7.99 -0.48
N GLU A 191 -18.24 -8.71 0.24
CA GLU A 191 -17.88 -9.47 1.46
C GLU A 191 -16.97 -10.68 1.15
N ASP A 192 -17.29 -11.44 0.09
CA ASP A 192 -16.45 -12.55 -0.38
C ASP A 192 -16.58 -12.79 -1.90
N ASP A 193 -15.71 -13.61 -2.49
CA ASP A 193 -15.63 -13.85 -3.94
C ASP A 193 -16.87 -14.55 -4.56
N ASP A 194 -17.68 -15.20 -3.71
CA ASP A 194 -18.88 -15.93 -4.06
C ASP A 194 -20.20 -15.32 -3.52
N THR A 195 -20.13 -14.20 -2.80
CA THR A 195 -21.29 -13.57 -2.13
C THR A 195 -22.12 -12.65 -3.03
N TYR A 196 -21.64 -12.29 -4.22
CA TYR A 196 -22.27 -11.29 -5.07
C TYR A 196 -22.50 -11.78 -6.51
N ALA A 197 -23.59 -11.29 -7.11
CA ALA A 197 -23.95 -11.54 -8.50
C ALA A 197 -24.77 -10.36 -9.06
N PRO A 198 -24.76 -10.15 -10.39
CA PRO A 198 -25.60 -9.13 -11.00
C PRO A 198 -27.08 -9.53 -10.92
N ALA A 199 -27.94 -8.54 -10.69
CA ALA A 199 -29.38 -8.63 -10.64
C ALA A 199 -30.01 -7.66 -11.67
N PRO A 200 -31.32 -7.82 -12.00
CA PRO A 200 -32.03 -6.86 -12.82
C PRO A 200 -31.94 -5.44 -12.25
N LEU A 201 -31.82 -4.44 -13.13
CA LEU A 201 -31.68 -3.05 -12.72
C LEU A 201 -32.83 -2.61 -11.80
N PRO A 202 -32.52 -2.11 -10.59
CA PRO A 202 -33.55 -1.60 -9.70
C PRO A 202 -34.13 -0.28 -10.22
N GLU A 203 -35.39 0.02 -9.84
CA GLU A 203 -35.95 1.34 -10.08
C GLU A 203 -35.32 2.36 -9.11
N VAL A 204 -34.47 3.25 -9.64
CA VAL A 204 -33.81 4.31 -8.88
C VAL A 204 -34.40 5.68 -9.24
N HIS A 205 -34.92 6.39 -8.25
CA HIS A 205 -35.40 7.76 -8.44
C HIS A 205 -34.23 8.72 -8.66
N LYS A 206 -34.13 9.27 -9.88
CA LYS A 206 -33.16 10.30 -10.19
C LYS A 206 -33.54 11.61 -9.51
N GLY A 207 -32.57 12.25 -8.87
CA GLY A 207 -32.73 13.54 -8.20
C GLY A 207 -31.63 14.51 -8.61
N PHE A 208 -31.81 15.78 -8.25
CA PHE A 208 -30.75 16.78 -8.36
C PHE A 208 -29.94 16.77 -7.06
N LEU A 209 -28.61 16.76 -7.19
CA LEU A 209 -27.74 17.05 -6.07
C LEU A 209 -28.08 18.47 -5.58
N PRO A 210 -28.45 18.66 -4.30
CA PRO A 210 -28.59 20.01 -3.77
C PRO A 210 -27.25 20.73 -3.98
N ASN A 211 -27.30 22.00 -4.37
CA ASN A 211 -26.09 22.81 -4.56
C ASN A 211 -25.48 23.12 -3.18
N VAL A 212 -24.80 22.12 -2.61
CA VAL A 212 -24.01 22.24 -1.39
C VAL A 212 -22.66 22.80 -1.84
N PRO A 213 -22.30 24.03 -1.46
CA PRO A 213 -20.98 24.56 -1.78
C PRO A 213 -19.94 23.61 -1.19
N THR A 214 -19.02 23.14 -2.01
CA THR A 214 -17.85 22.45 -1.48
C THR A 214 -17.09 23.44 -0.62
N PRO A 215 -16.85 23.14 0.68
CA PRO A 215 -16.08 24.04 1.51
C PRO A 215 -14.67 24.19 0.90
N PRO A 216 -14.10 25.41 0.89
CA PRO A 216 -12.74 25.57 0.42
C PRO A 216 -11.81 24.76 1.33
N LYS A 217 -10.82 24.08 0.75
CA LYS A 217 -9.75 23.48 1.56
C LYS A 217 -8.96 24.60 2.22
N TYR A 218 -8.78 24.52 3.52
CA TYR A 218 -7.99 25.49 4.29
C TYR A 218 -6.54 24.99 4.44
N PRO A 219 -5.56 25.89 4.56
CA PRO A 219 -4.20 25.51 4.89
C PRO A 219 -4.12 24.76 6.22
N GLU A 220 -3.33 23.70 6.27
CA GLU A 220 -3.14 22.87 7.47
C GLU A 220 -1.69 22.96 7.96
N LYS A 221 -1.48 22.72 9.25
CA LYS A 221 -0.16 22.60 9.89
C LYS A 221 0.07 21.17 10.35
N ILE A 222 1.01 20.51 9.70
CA ILE A 222 1.35 19.12 9.97
C ILE A 222 2.72 19.04 10.65
N LEU A 223 2.85 18.19 11.68
CA LEU A 223 4.12 17.94 12.36
C LEU A 223 4.61 16.52 12.11
N PHE A 224 5.80 16.40 11.51
CA PHE A 224 6.58 15.17 11.45
C PHE A 224 7.61 15.13 12.57
N CYS A 225 7.45 14.16 13.47
CA CYS A 225 8.43 13.86 14.53
C CYS A 225 9.32 12.69 14.10
N GLY A 226 10.62 12.94 13.94
CA GLY A 226 11.63 11.96 13.51
C GLY A 226 12.10 12.16 12.07
N TRP A 227 13.17 11.46 11.68
CA TRP A 227 13.66 11.41 10.30
C TRP A 227 13.45 9.99 9.78
N ARG A 228 12.41 9.81 8.98
CA ARG A 228 12.10 8.53 8.33
C ARG A 228 13.04 8.32 7.14
N ARG A 229 13.33 7.06 6.79
CA ARG A 229 13.85 6.74 5.46
C ARG A 229 12.79 7.14 4.42
N ASP A 230 13.23 7.68 3.30
CA ASP A 230 12.36 8.10 2.19
C ASP A 230 11.25 9.08 2.64
N ILE A 231 11.60 9.96 3.58
CA ILE A 231 10.69 11.02 4.04
C ILE A 231 10.30 11.95 2.87
N HIS A 232 11.08 11.97 1.79
CA HIS A 232 10.78 12.75 0.60
C HIS A 232 9.50 12.29 -0.08
N ASP A 233 9.26 10.99 -0.20
CA ASP A 233 8.01 10.44 -0.76
C ASP A 233 6.81 10.86 0.07
N MET A 234 6.95 10.85 1.39
CA MET A 234 5.90 11.25 2.33
C MET A 234 5.54 12.73 2.19
N ILE A 235 6.54 13.58 1.99
CA ILE A 235 6.34 15.01 1.73
C ILE A 235 5.63 15.22 0.39
N MET A 236 5.98 14.46 -0.66
CA MET A 236 5.32 14.55 -1.97
C MET A 236 3.86 14.09 -1.92
N VAL A 237 3.56 13.08 -1.11
CA VAL A 237 2.18 12.68 -0.83
C VAL A 237 1.43 13.83 -0.17
N LEU A 238 1.96 14.42 0.90
CA LEU A 238 1.33 15.58 1.56
C LEU A 238 1.11 16.77 0.62
N GLU A 239 2.10 17.09 -0.21
CA GLU A 239 2.03 18.16 -1.22
C GLU A 239 0.84 17.97 -2.17
N ALA A 240 0.51 16.73 -2.54
CA ALA A 240 -0.62 16.44 -3.42
C ALA A 240 -2.00 16.58 -2.74
N PHE A 241 -2.08 16.46 -1.41
CA PHE A 241 -3.35 16.48 -0.68
C PHE A 241 -3.69 17.83 -0.05
N LEU A 242 -2.68 18.56 0.43
CA LEU A 242 -2.82 19.77 1.22
C LEU A 242 -3.15 21.01 0.37
N ALA A 243 -3.83 21.98 0.99
CA ALA A 243 -4.17 23.24 0.34
C ALA A 243 -2.96 24.18 0.22
N PRO A 244 -2.96 25.11 -0.75
CA PRO A 244 -1.93 26.14 -0.85
C PRO A 244 -1.76 26.95 0.43
N GLY A 245 -0.51 27.08 0.90
CA GLY A 245 -0.15 27.81 2.11
C GLY A 245 -0.06 26.95 3.37
N SER A 246 -0.18 25.62 3.25
CA SER A 246 -0.02 24.68 4.36
C SER A 246 1.44 24.65 4.84
N GLU A 247 1.66 24.22 6.08
CA GLU A 247 3.01 24.11 6.67
C GLU A 247 3.32 22.67 7.08
N LEU A 248 4.48 22.18 6.69
CA LEU A 248 5.03 20.92 7.20
C LEU A 248 6.21 21.19 8.12
N TRP A 249 6.00 20.96 9.40
CA TRP A 249 7.01 21.08 10.44
C TRP A 249 7.77 19.77 10.59
N MET A 250 9.08 19.81 10.37
CA MET A 250 9.97 18.66 10.54
C MET A 250 10.78 18.81 11.83
N PHE A 251 10.43 18.04 12.85
CA PHE A 251 11.10 18.01 14.14
C PHE A 251 11.92 16.72 14.33
N ASN A 252 13.26 16.83 14.24
CA ASN A 252 14.16 15.68 14.34
C ASN A 252 15.61 16.09 14.65
N GLU A 253 16.48 15.11 14.89
CA GLU A 253 17.88 15.31 15.28
C GLU A 253 18.82 15.61 14.11
N VAL A 254 18.36 15.52 12.86
CA VAL A 254 19.22 15.83 11.70
C VAL A 254 19.47 17.33 11.66
N PRO A 255 20.73 17.80 11.57
CA PRO A 255 21.03 19.23 11.48
C PRO A 255 20.37 19.87 10.26
N GLU A 256 19.77 21.04 10.42
CA GLU A 256 19.00 21.74 9.36
C GLU A 256 19.77 21.86 8.04
N LYS A 257 21.05 22.22 8.11
CA LYS A 257 21.94 22.35 6.94
C LYS A 257 22.14 21.07 6.13
N ALA A 258 21.97 19.90 6.75
CA ALA A 258 22.11 18.61 6.09
C ALA A 258 20.78 18.09 5.53
N ARG A 259 19.64 18.71 5.89
CA ARG A 259 18.31 18.21 5.51
C ARG A 259 18.02 18.46 4.04
N GLU A 260 18.31 19.67 3.55
CA GLU A 260 18.09 20.02 2.15
C GLU A 260 18.87 19.09 1.23
N THR A 261 20.17 18.90 1.49
CA THR A 261 21.00 17.95 0.72
C THR A 261 20.41 16.55 0.71
N LYS A 262 19.98 16.02 1.88
CA LYS A 262 19.38 14.68 1.95
C LYS A 262 18.06 14.55 1.19
N LEU A 263 17.25 15.61 1.14
CA LEU A 263 16.01 15.61 0.37
C LEU A 263 16.29 15.66 -1.12
N THR A 264 17.22 16.52 -1.55
CA THR A 264 17.63 16.61 -2.96
C THR A 264 18.33 15.35 -3.45
N ASP A 265 19.16 14.71 -2.62
CA ASP A 265 19.81 13.43 -2.95
C ASP A 265 18.78 12.30 -3.14
N GLY A 266 17.66 12.36 -2.43
CA GLY A 266 16.49 11.48 -2.62
C GLY A 266 15.60 11.87 -3.80
N GLY A 267 16.03 12.80 -4.66
CA GLY A 267 15.29 13.19 -5.87
C GLY A 267 14.18 14.21 -5.66
N MET A 268 14.06 14.83 -4.48
CA MET A 268 13.06 15.88 -4.25
C MET A 268 13.51 17.25 -4.77
N ASP A 269 12.66 17.89 -5.57
CA ASP A 269 12.75 19.31 -5.88
C ASP A 269 12.01 20.15 -4.82
N ILE A 270 12.76 20.65 -3.83
CA ILE A 270 12.22 21.48 -2.75
C ILE A 270 11.65 22.80 -3.28
N LEU A 271 12.20 23.33 -4.37
CA LEU A 271 11.74 24.59 -4.98
C LEU A 271 10.46 24.40 -5.80
N GLY A 272 10.16 23.16 -6.19
CA GLY A 272 8.94 22.78 -6.92
C GLY A 272 7.70 22.64 -6.04
N LEU A 273 7.82 22.76 -4.71
CA LEU A 273 6.69 22.70 -3.78
C LEU A 273 5.79 23.94 -3.95
N THR A 274 4.50 23.70 -4.17
CA THR A 274 3.47 24.71 -4.43
C THR A 274 2.49 24.88 -3.28
N ASN A 275 2.16 23.81 -2.57
CA ASN A 275 1.13 23.80 -1.54
C ASN A 275 1.71 23.92 -0.14
N ILE A 276 2.82 23.24 0.13
CA ILE A 276 3.44 23.17 1.46
C ILE A 276 4.69 24.04 1.60
N LYS A 277 4.85 24.61 2.79
CA LYS A 277 6.10 25.24 3.24
C LYS A 277 6.77 24.37 4.29
N LEU A 278 8.04 24.03 4.05
CA LEU A 278 8.84 23.27 5.01
C LEU A 278 9.34 24.17 6.15
N VAL A 279 9.10 23.75 7.39
CA VAL A 279 9.59 24.42 8.61
C VAL A 279 10.48 23.45 9.37
N HIS A 280 11.77 23.78 9.49
CA HIS A 280 12.76 22.91 10.12
C HIS A 280 12.92 23.24 11.61
N LYS A 281 12.83 22.22 12.46
CA LYS A 281 13.15 22.30 13.89
C LYS A 281 14.08 21.16 14.29
N GLU A 282 15.19 21.50 14.94
CA GLU A 282 16.13 20.50 15.45
C GLU A 282 15.76 20.12 16.88
N GLY A 283 15.71 18.82 17.16
CA GLY A 283 15.48 18.30 18.49
C GLY A 283 15.14 16.82 18.51
N ASN A 284 15.04 16.29 19.73
CA ASN A 284 14.79 14.87 19.97
C ASN A 284 13.34 14.67 20.42
N ALA A 285 12.59 13.89 19.65
CA ALA A 285 11.18 13.56 19.88
C ALA A 285 10.89 12.71 21.13
N VAL A 286 11.90 12.21 21.84
CA VAL A 286 11.75 11.56 23.14
C VAL A 286 12.08 12.49 24.32
N ILE A 287 12.58 13.70 24.07
CA ILE A 287 12.92 14.67 25.11
C ILE A 287 11.79 15.68 25.28
N ARG A 288 11.08 15.59 26.41
CA ARG A 288 9.96 16.47 26.78
C ARG A 288 10.27 17.96 26.59
N ARG A 289 11.42 18.43 27.10
CA ARG A 289 11.84 19.84 26.99
C ARG A 289 11.92 20.34 25.54
N HIS A 290 12.31 19.45 24.61
CA HIS A 290 12.40 19.83 23.20
C HIS A 290 11.01 19.87 22.56
N LEU A 291 10.11 18.95 22.92
CA LEU A 291 8.72 18.97 22.46
C LEU A 291 7.93 20.19 22.97
N GLU A 292 8.15 20.60 24.23
CA GLU A 292 7.51 21.79 24.83
C GLU A 292 7.89 23.11 24.12
N SER A 293 8.95 23.12 23.30
CA SER A 293 9.32 24.29 22.49
C SER A 293 8.48 24.44 21.22
N LEU A 294 7.71 23.42 20.85
CA LEU A 294 6.85 23.43 19.67
C LEU A 294 5.44 23.93 20.04
N PRO A 295 4.75 24.65 19.13
CA PRO A 295 3.38 25.09 19.35
C PRO A 295 2.40 23.92 19.11
N LEU A 296 2.47 22.89 19.97
CA LEU A 296 1.76 21.61 19.79
C LEU A 296 0.25 21.76 19.60
N GLU A 297 -0.36 22.79 20.18
CA GLU A 297 -1.81 23.06 20.07
C GLU A 297 -2.23 23.68 18.73
N THR A 298 -1.28 24.04 17.88
CA THR A 298 -1.56 24.67 16.57
C THR A 298 -1.48 23.71 15.40
N PHE A 299 -1.12 22.46 15.63
CA PHE A 299 -1.05 21.44 14.57
C PHE A 299 -2.39 20.75 14.41
N ASP A 300 -2.83 20.62 13.17
CA ASP A 300 -4.05 19.89 12.81
C ASP A 300 -3.84 18.37 12.96
N SER A 301 -2.65 17.90 12.58
CA SER A 301 -2.26 16.48 12.70
C SER A 301 -0.77 16.30 13.07
N MET A 302 -0.49 15.26 13.85
CA MET A 302 0.87 14.90 14.28
C MET A 302 1.20 13.44 13.95
N SER A 303 2.26 13.23 13.17
CA SER A 303 2.76 11.88 12.84
C SER A 303 4.11 11.64 13.54
N ARG A 304 4.19 10.59 14.35
CA ARG A 304 5.42 10.18 15.02
C ARG A 304 5.98 8.94 14.34
N TRP A 305 7.15 9.10 13.72
CA TRP A 305 7.85 8.00 13.08
C TRP A 305 8.76 7.30 14.09
N ARG A 306 8.78 5.97 14.05
CA ARG A 306 9.72 5.17 14.82
C ARG A 306 11.07 5.24 14.10
N THR A 307 11.99 6.07 14.56
CA THR A 307 13.38 5.96 14.14
C THR A 307 13.94 4.66 14.71
N PRO A 308 14.50 3.73 13.90
CA PRO A 308 15.31 2.67 14.46
C PRO A 308 16.42 3.34 15.28
N LEU A 309 16.54 2.99 16.56
CA LEU A 309 17.67 3.41 17.40
C LEU A 309 18.93 2.68 16.91
N TYR A 310 19.40 3.01 15.71
CA TYR A 310 20.65 2.53 15.16
C TYR A 310 21.76 3.42 15.70
N ASN A 311 22.11 3.22 16.97
CA ASN A 311 23.40 3.55 17.62
C ASN A 311 23.22 3.54 19.14
N ARG A 312 23.25 2.37 19.78
CA ARG A 312 23.66 2.27 21.19
C ARG A 312 23.88 0.85 21.74
N ILE A 313 24.52 -0.07 21.02
CA ILE A 313 25.13 -1.23 21.69
C ILE A 313 26.45 -1.62 21.01
N HIS A 314 27.45 -0.75 21.10
CA HIS A 314 28.85 -1.15 21.08
C HIS A 314 29.53 -0.64 22.35
N GLY A 315 29.85 -1.59 23.23
CA GLY A 315 30.85 -1.47 24.28
C GLY A 315 30.36 -1.89 25.67
N PRO A 316 31.20 -2.59 26.46
CA PRO A 316 32.52 -3.13 26.16
C PRO A 316 32.52 -4.58 25.65
#